data_AF-A0A177M6Z1-F1
#
_entry.id   AF-A0A177M6Z1-F1
#
_cell.length_a   1.000
_cell.length_b   1.000
_cell.length_c   1.000
_cell.angle_alpha   90.00
_cell.angle_beta   90.00
_cell.angle_gamma   90.00
#
_symmetry.space_group_name_H-M   'P 1'
#
loop_
_entity.id
_entity.type
_entity.pdbx_description
1 polymer ?
#
loop_
_entity_poly.entity_id
_entity_poly.type
_entity_poly.pdbx_seq_one_letter_code
_entity_poly.pdbx_strand_id
1 'polypeptide(L)'
;MSKMRTLLLTTGLLLTAQTGIAREINIPVPMEYGLIKSVLVRELYDGPNESVRAWKDGKQCSFLDLDHPQISGEQGQVKIQNNVQARVGTALGGKCMTLIEWSGILQTLQQPTLDASGNVLSFPVTQLNAFDRNGQPLNIAQLQSLIKKAAEPKLAALKIDLNQSRPDITKTLLPFIAAEDSEELHNTINSLRFNQVKADEKGILINVGYTATNQNAGGLKAAPILNETELKQWRNLWQGWQASLEKNIEKAPINTDADASRAALRDVLQKAGVAFEQGLTAEYVAENDPVRKFFNSSWDALAPLLRDASTQLPGNSSLRYVTLIAATDLMYELESIGSPLGLEVSSNGLRKLARSLITQEFPKGKGKTKAKRKG
;
A
#
# COMPACT_ATOMS: atom_id res chain seq x y z
N MET A 1 -33.52 -48.53 -36.45
CA MET A 1 -32.20 -48.15 -35.93
C MET A 1 -31.82 -46.70 -36.29
N SER A 2 -32.59 -45.68 -35.89
CA SER A 2 -32.22 -44.28 -36.22
C SER A 2 -32.80 -43.19 -35.29
N LYS A 3 -33.16 -43.52 -34.04
CA LYS A 3 -33.62 -42.50 -33.07
C LYS A 3 -33.02 -42.62 -31.66
N MET A 4 -32.22 -43.65 -31.39
CA MET A 4 -31.68 -43.91 -30.04
C MET A 4 -30.19 -43.56 -29.88
N ARG A 5 -29.52 -43.13 -30.96
CA ARG A 5 -28.12 -42.68 -30.93
C ARG A 5 -27.96 -41.16 -30.81
N THR A 6 -28.99 -40.39 -31.14
CA THR A 6 -28.92 -38.91 -31.12
C THR A 6 -29.28 -38.31 -29.75
N LEU A 7 -29.91 -39.09 -28.86
CA LEU A 7 -30.27 -38.62 -27.51
C LEU A 7 -29.16 -38.83 -26.47
N LEU A 8 -28.09 -39.54 -26.82
CA LEU A 8 -26.94 -39.81 -25.93
C LEU A 8 -25.76 -38.85 -26.14
N LEU A 9 -25.78 -38.04 -27.19
CA LEU A 9 -24.71 -37.08 -27.52
C LEU A 9 -24.96 -35.65 -27.01
N THR A 10 -26.18 -35.33 -26.56
CA THR A 10 -26.50 -34.00 -26.00
C THR A 10 -26.56 -33.96 -24.48
N THR A 11 -26.56 -35.10 -23.78
CA THR A 11 -26.57 -35.17 -22.30
C THR A 11 -25.17 -35.35 -21.68
N GLY A 12 -24.15 -35.62 -22.50
CA GLY A 12 -22.77 -35.84 -22.04
C GLY A 12 -21.89 -34.58 -21.92
N LEU A 13 -22.41 -33.39 -22.25
CA LEU A 13 -21.62 -32.15 -22.30
C LEU A 13 -21.98 -31.12 -21.21
N LEU A 14 -22.57 -31.57 -20.10
CA LEU A 14 -22.96 -30.71 -18.97
C LEU A 14 -22.28 -31.09 -17.63
N LEU A 15 -21.37 -32.07 -17.63
CA LEU A 15 -20.63 -32.49 -16.44
C LEU A 15 -19.14 -32.29 -16.65
N THR A 16 -18.69 -31.05 -16.38
CA THR A 16 -17.39 -30.64 -15.82
C THR A 16 -17.05 -29.19 -16.24
N ALA A 17 -18.01 -28.27 -16.17
CA ALA A 17 -17.63 -26.88 -15.95
C ALA A 17 -17.36 -26.77 -14.44
N GLN A 18 -16.11 -27.00 -14.02
CA GLN A 18 -15.66 -26.48 -12.74
C GLN A 18 -15.73 -24.97 -12.87
N THR A 19 -16.86 -24.38 -12.49
CA THR A 19 -16.93 -22.94 -12.30
C THR A 19 -15.95 -22.63 -11.19
N GLY A 20 -14.77 -22.11 -11.56
CA GLY A 20 -13.81 -21.60 -10.59
C GLY A 20 -14.55 -20.57 -9.74
N ILE A 21 -14.81 -20.91 -8.48
CA ILE A 21 -15.44 -19.97 -7.56
C ILE A 21 -14.44 -18.84 -7.39
N ALA A 22 -14.77 -17.67 -7.94
CA ALA A 22 -14.04 -16.46 -7.65
C ALA A 22 -14.23 -16.17 -6.15
N ARG A 23 -13.18 -16.32 -5.35
CA ARG A 23 -13.25 -16.10 -3.90
C ARG A 23 -12.84 -14.66 -3.61
N GLU A 24 -13.67 -13.96 -2.87
CA GLU A 24 -13.28 -12.69 -2.28
C GLU A 24 -12.32 -12.93 -1.12
N ILE A 25 -11.14 -12.34 -1.21
CA ILE A 25 -10.15 -12.32 -0.14
C ILE A 25 -10.17 -10.92 0.46
N ASN A 26 -10.28 -10.86 1.79
CA ASN A 26 -10.35 -9.63 2.56
C ASN A 26 -9.08 -9.48 3.37
N ILE A 27 -8.38 -8.36 3.18
CA ILE A 27 -7.16 -8.03 3.90
C ILE A 27 -7.47 -6.89 4.87
N PRO A 28 -7.30 -7.09 6.19
CA PRO A 28 -7.34 -5.99 7.14
C PRO A 28 -6.07 -5.15 6.97
N VAL A 29 -6.25 -3.89 6.59
CA VAL A 29 -5.17 -2.91 6.39
C VAL A 29 -5.33 -1.80 7.43
N PRO A 30 -4.57 -1.86 8.55
CA PRO A 30 -4.51 -0.76 9.49
C PRO A 30 -3.77 0.43 8.83
N MET A 31 -4.42 1.58 8.81
CA MET A 31 -3.89 2.83 8.30
C MET A 31 -3.85 3.86 9.41
N GLU A 32 -2.66 4.17 9.90
CA GLU A 32 -2.53 5.14 11.00
C GLU A 32 -2.63 6.58 10.51
N TYR A 33 -2.96 7.46 11.45
CA TYR A 33 -3.17 8.88 11.19
C TYR A 33 -1.98 9.64 10.59
N GLY A 34 -0.75 9.18 10.83
CA GLY A 34 0.43 9.76 10.19
C GLY A 34 0.40 9.62 8.66
N LEU A 35 -0.10 8.47 8.15
CA LEU A 35 -0.20 8.26 6.70
C LEU A 35 -1.35 9.08 6.11
N ILE A 36 -2.49 9.12 6.81
CA ILE A 36 -3.65 9.95 6.42
C ILE A 36 -3.24 11.43 6.37
N LYS A 37 -2.42 11.90 7.33
CA LYS A 37 -1.86 13.24 7.32
C LYS A 37 -1.01 13.49 6.08
N SER A 38 -0.15 12.56 5.69
CA SER A 38 0.66 12.70 4.47
C SER A 38 -0.20 12.84 3.21
N VAL A 39 -1.32 12.10 3.13
CA VAL A 39 -2.29 12.24 2.03
C VAL A 39 -2.97 13.61 2.08
N LEU A 40 -3.49 14.00 3.25
CA LEU A 40 -4.14 15.30 3.46
C LEU A 40 -3.24 16.47 3.05
N VAL A 41 -1.99 16.49 3.54
CA VAL A 41 -1.02 17.55 3.24
C VAL A 41 -0.74 17.60 1.74
N ARG A 42 -0.47 16.45 1.11
CA ARG A 42 -0.17 16.37 -0.31
C ARG A 42 -1.34 16.85 -1.19
N GLU A 43 -2.57 16.55 -0.82
CA GLU A 43 -3.75 16.86 -1.63
C GLU A 43 -4.29 18.27 -1.40
N LEU A 44 -4.18 18.79 -0.17
CA LEU A 44 -4.88 20.02 0.21
C LEU A 44 -3.97 21.17 0.66
N TYR A 45 -2.71 20.92 1.03
CA TYR A 45 -1.79 21.91 1.59
C TYR A 45 -0.60 22.15 0.66
N ASP A 46 -0.79 23.10 -0.25
CA ASP A 46 0.16 23.46 -1.32
C ASP A 46 1.15 24.58 -0.94
N GLY A 47 1.01 25.16 0.26
CA GLY A 47 1.87 26.20 0.80
C GLY A 47 3.04 25.67 1.64
N PRO A 48 4.01 26.54 1.97
CA PRO A 48 5.12 26.18 2.86
C PRO A 48 4.62 25.81 4.26
N ASN A 49 5.37 24.97 4.97
CA ASN A 49 5.06 24.56 6.36
C ASN A 49 3.65 23.96 6.52
N GLU A 50 3.21 23.13 5.58
CA GLU A 50 1.88 22.49 5.61
C GLU A 50 0.75 23.53 5.73
N SER A 51 0.79 24.59 4.90
CA SER A 51 -0.22 25.65 4.90
C SER A 51 -1.05 25.67 3.62
N VAL A 52 -2.24 26.27 3.68
CA VAL A 52 -3.11 26.52 2.53
C VAL A 52 -3.95 27.76 2.72
N ARG A 53 -4.08 28.56 1.65
CA ARG A 53 -5.13 29.57 1.55
C ARG A 53 -6.43 28.91 1.14
N ALA A 54 -7.25 28.54 2.12
CA ALA A 54 -8.53 27.88 1.88
C ALA A 54 -9.52 28.82 1.17
N TRP A 55 -9.45 30.13 1.42
CA TRP A 55 -10.28 31.12 0.74
C TRP A 55 -9.66 32.52 0.73
N LYS A 56 -10.02 33.32 -0.28
CA LYS A 56 -9.81 34.76 -0.34
C LYS A 56 -10.94 35.44 -1.09
N ASP A 57 -11.24 36.69 -0.76
CA ASP A 57 -12.14 37.51 -1.55
C ASP A 57 -11.47 38.03 -2.83
N GLY A 58 -12.28 38.50 -3.78
CA GLY A 58 -11.77 39.00 -5.07
C GLY A 58 -10.88 40.24 -4.94
N LYS A 59 -11.01 41.00 -3.84
CA LYS A 59 -10.20 42.19 -3.55
C LYS A 59 -8.99 41.91 -2.64
N GLN A 60 -8.82 40.66 -2.20
CA GLN A 60 -7.77 40.17 -1.30
C GLN A 60 -7.68 40.91 0.06
N CYS A 61 -8.77 41.52 0.52
CA CYS A 61 -8.86 42.12 1.84
C CYS A 61 -9.39 41.15 2.90
N SER A 62 -9.98 40.04 2.47
CA SER A 62 -10.47 38.98 3.34
C SER A 62 -9.88 37.64 2.91
N PHE A 63 -9.46 36.83 3.87
CA PHE A 63 -8.91 35.50 3.62
C PHE A 63 -9.11 34.55 4.80
N LEU A 64 -8.94 33.27 4.52
CA LEU A 64 -8.87 32.21 5.51
C LEU A 64 -7.74 31.26 5.13
N ASP A 65 -6.77 31.16 6.02
CA ASP A 65 -5.61 30.28 5.90
C ASP A 65 -5.71 29.17 6.96
N LEU A 66 -5.26 27.97 6.59
CA LEU A 66 -5.13 26.81 7.47
C LEU A 66 -3.67 26.36 7.44
N ASP A 67 -3.13 25.94 8.59
CA ASP A 67 -1.78 25.39 8.66
C ASP A 67 -1.58 24.37 9.78
N HIS A 68 -0.47 23.63 9.69
CA HIS A 68 -0.02 22.60 10.63
C HIS A 68 -1.11 21.56 10.99
N PRO A 69 -1.72 20.89 10.00
CA PRO A 69 -2.77 19.91 10.25
C PRO A 69 -2.26 18.78 11.17
N GLN A 70 -3.04 18.46 12.20
CA GLN A 70 -2.86 17.32 13.09
C GLN A 70 -4.05 16.39 12.95
N ILE A 71 -3.79 15.08 12.88
CA ILE A 71 -4.84 14.06 12.74
C ILE A 71 -4.76 13.09 13.91
N SER A 72 -5.92 12.77 14.48
CA SER A 72 -6.08 11.82 15.58
C SER A 72 -7.45 11.14 15.51
N GLY A 73 -7.68 10.16 16.37
CA GLY A 73 -8.96 9.50 16.55
C GLY A 73 -9.74 10.10 17.71
N GLU A 74 -11.04 10.30 17.54
CA GLU A 74 -11.93 10.73 18.60
C GLU A 74 -13.31 10.10 18.39
N GLN A 75 -13.80 9.32 19.36
CA GLN A 75 -15.14 8.74 19.34
C GLN A 75 -15.49 7.96 18.05
N GLY A 76 -14.54 7.20 17.51
CA GLY A 76 -14.74 6.45 16.27
C GLY A 76 -14.78 7.30 15.00
N GLN A 77 -14.31 8.54 15.08
CA GLN A 77 -14.18 9.50 13.98
C GLN A 77 -12.74 9.97 13.84
N VAL A 78 -12.42 10.50 12.66
CA VAL A 78 -11.14 11.15 12.39
C VAL A 78 -11.26 12.61 12.80
N LYS A 79 -10.47 13.01 13.78
CA LYS A 79 -10.34 14.40 14.20
C LYS A 79 -9.19 15.06 13.45
N ILE A 80 -9.48 16.16 12.76
CA ILE A 80 -8.46 17.02 12.15
C ILE A 80 -8.45 18.35 12.90
N GLN A 81 -7.28 18.75 13.38
CA GLN A 81 -7.04 20.06 13.99
C GLN A 81 -6.09 20.87 13.14
N ASN A 82 -6.40 22.13 12.91
CA ASN A 82 -5.59 23.07 12.17
C ASN A 82 -5.43 24.35 12.97
N ASN A 83 -4.29 25.00 12.84
CA ASN A 83 -4.27 26.43 13.09
C ASN A 83 -5.06 27.12 11.98
N VAL A 84 -5.74 28.19 12.34
CA VAL A 84 -6.52 28.99 11.41
C VAL A 84 -6.21 30.46 11.61
N GLN A 85 -5.99 31.16 10.51
CA GLN A 85 -5.91 32.61 10.46
C GLN A 85 -6.99 33.13 9.53
N ALA A 86 -7.84 34.02 10.05
CA ALA A 86 -8.91 34.63 9.29
C ALA A 86 -8.85 36.15 9.39
N ARG A 87 -9.02 36.81 8.24
CA ARG A 87 -9.16 38.26 8.15
C ARG A 87 -10.41 38.59 7.36
N VAL A 88 -11.18 39.53 7.86
CA VAL A 88 -12.30 40.15 7.15
C VAL A 88 -12.03 41.65 7.05
N GLY A 89 -12.04 42.16 5.84
CA GLY A 89 -11.73 43.55 5.54
C GLY A 89 -12.44 44.04 4.30
N THR A 90 -12.34 45.34 4.05
CA THR A 90 -12.90 46.00 2.86
C THR A 90 -11.85 46.86 2.19
N ALA A 91 -11.94 47.00 0.87
CA ALA A 91 -11.06 47.88 0.12
C ALA A 91 -11.56 49.32 0.19
N LEU A 92 -10.71 50.23 0.70
CA LEU A 92 -10.96 51.67 0.79
C LEU A 92 -9.73 52.42 0.27
N GLY A 93 -9.91 53.23 -0.78
CA GLY A 93 -8.83 54.02 -1.38
C GLY A 93 -7.66 53.17 -1.91
N GLY A 94 -7.94 51.95 -2.41
CA GLY A 94 -6.90 51.02 -2.89
C GLY A 94 -6.11 50.30 -1.79
N LYS A 95 -6.45 50.50 -0.51
CA LYS A 95 -5.87 49.79 0.64
C LYS A 95 -6.92 48.91 1.31
N CYS A 96 -6.49 47.83 1.94
CA CYS A 96 -7.38 46.99 2.74
C CYS A 96 -7.51 47.56 4.15
N MET A 97 -8.75 47.87 4.55
CA MET A 97 -9.09 48.21 5.92
C MET A 97 -9.61 46.95 6.62
N THR A 98 -8.84 46.44 7.58
CA THR A 98 -9.21 45.27 8.39
C THR A 98 -10.33 45.63 9.34
N LEU A 99 -11.41 44.86 9.32
CA LEU A 99 -12.55 44.99 10.24
C LEU A 99 -12.47 43.96 11.36
N ILE A 100 -12.07 42.73 11.02
CA ILE A 100 -11.92 41.62 11.94
C ILE A 100 -10.65 40.86 11.57
N GLU A 101 -9.86 40.54 12.58
CA GLU A 101 -8.73 39.63 12.46
C GLU A 101 -8.78 38.65 13.62
N TRP A 102 -8.64 37.37 13.31
CA TRP A 102 -8.78 36.30 14.28
C TRP A 102 -7.80 35.17 13.97
N SER A 103 -7.33 34.52 15.03
CA SER A 103 -6.49 33.34 14.93
C SER A 103 -6.85 32.37 16.05
N GLY A 104 -6.81 31.08 15.73
CA GLY A 104 -7.21 30.04 16.66
C GLY A 104 -6.99 28.65 16.10
N ILE A 105 -7.75 27.69 16.63
CA ILE A 105 -7.75 26.30 16.22
C ILE A 105 -9.10 25.97 15.58
N LEU A 106 -9.05 25.39 14.38
CA LEU A 106 -10.19 24.77 13.72
C LEU A 106 -10.13 23.26 13.93
N GLN A 107 -11.18 22.69 14.50
CA GLN A 107 -11.34 21.25 14.68
C GLN A 107 -12.50 20.75 13.82
N THR A 108 -12.26 19.69 13.05
CA THR A 108 -13.32 18.90 12.42
C THR A 108 -13.32 17.48 12.97
N LEU A 109 -14.51 16.92 13.11
CA LEU A 109 -14.71 15.47 13.23
C LEU A 109 -15.25 14.97 11.88
N GLN A 110 -14.70 13.87 11.41
CA GLN A 110 -15.02 13.31 10.10
C GLN A 110 -15.29 11.82 10.21
N GLN A 111 -16.39 11.36 9.62
CA GLN A 111 -16.76 9.94 9.63
C GLN A 111 -16.26 9.30 8.34
N PRO A 112 -15.27 8.38 8.37
CA PRO A 112 -14.85 7.66 7.19
C PRO A 112 -16.02 6.88 6.59
N THR A 113 -16.23 7.02 5.29
CA THR A 113 -17.32 6.37 4.56
C THR A 113 -16.84 5.88 3.20
N LEU A 114 -17.41 4.77 2.75
CA LEU A 114 -17.13 4.19 1.44
C LEU A 114 -18.23 4.62 0.46
N ASP A 115 -17.85 4.90 -0.77
CA ASP A 115 -18.83 5.05 -1.84
C ASP A 115 -19.48 3.71 -2.19
N ALA A 116 -20.58 3.75 -2.96
CA ALA A 116 -21.33 2.55 -3.30
C ALA A 116 -20.52 1.51 -4.09
N SER A 117 -19.46 1.94 -4.78
CA SER A 117 -18.58 1.05 -5.54
C SER A 117 -17.44 0.44 -4.69
N GLY A 118 -17.23 0.96 -3.47
CA GLY A 118 -16.09 0.60 -2.63
C GLY A 118 -14.74 1.09 -3.17
N ASN A 119 -14.70 1.96 -4.17
CA ASN A 119 -13.44 2.44 -4.74
C ASN A 119 -12.91 3.69 -4.05
N VAL A 120 -13.79 4.47 -3.40
CA VAL A 120 -13.45 5.77 -2.84
C VAL A 120 -13.78 5.76 -1.36
N LEU A 121 -12.75 5.93 -0.54
CA LEU A 121 -12.86 6.24 0.88
C LEU A 121 -12.89 7.77 1.04
N SER A 122 -13.98 8.30 1.58
CA SER A 122 -14.19 9.73 1.81
C SER A 122 -14.28 10.04 3.31
N PHE A 123 -14.01 11.29 3.66
CA PHE A 123 -14.03 11.76 5.05
C PHE A 123 -14.97 12.97 5.22
N PRO A 124 -16.30 12.80 5.05
CA PRO A 124 -17.26 13.87 5.27
C PRO A 124 -17.15 14.44 6.68
N VAL A 125 -17.20 15.77 6.78
CA VAL A 125 -17.23 16.48 8.05
C VAL A 125 -18.61 16.32 8.69
N THR A 126 -18.63 15.80 9.92
CA THR A 126 -19.85 15.64 10.73
C THR A 126 -19.99 16.78 11.73
N GLN A 127 -18.86 17.31 12.20
CA GLN A 127 -18.82 18.41 13.15
C GLN A 127 -17.63 19.33 12.84
N LEU A 128 -17.86 20.63 13.02
CA LEU A 128 -16.84 21.67 12.89
C LEU A 128 -16.94 22.62 14.08
N ASN A 129 -15.84 22.79 14.81
CA ASN A 129 -15.71 23.70 15.93
C ASN A 129 -14.49 24.60 15.73
N ALA A 130 -14.59 25.88 16.09
CA ALA A 130 -13.46 26.81 16.07
C ALA A 130 -13.26 27.40 17.46
N PHE A 131 -12.01 27.44 17.91
CA PHE A 131 -11.63 27.89 19.24
C PHE A 131 -10.54 28.96 19.13
N ASP A 132 -10.56 29.96 20.00
CA ASP A 132 -9.43 30.89 20.13
C ASP A 132 -8.23 30.22 20.84
N ARG A 133 -7.15 30.98 21.05
CA ARG A 133 -5.94 30.48 21.72
C ARG A 133 -6.14 30.11 23.20
N ASN A 134 -7.20 30.59 23.82
CA ASN A 134 -7.57 30.27 25.20
C ASN A 134 -8.55 29.09 25.28
N GLY A 135 -8.85 28.44 24.14
CA GLY A 135 -9.80 27.34 24.03
C GLY A 135 -11.27 27.78 24.06
N GLN A 136 -11.57 29.07 23.97
CA GLN A 136 -12.95 29.56 23.97
C GLN A 136 -13.58 29.40 22.59
N PRO A 137 -14.83 28.92 22.49
CA PRO A 137 -15.52 28.83 21.21
C PRO A 137 -15.61 30.17 20.50
N LEU A 138 -15.33 30.18 19.19
CA LEU A 138 -15.51 31.34 18.34
C LEU A 138 -16.98 31.79 18.38
N ASN A 139 -17.23 33.04 18.75
CA ASN A 139 -18.57 33.63 18.88
C ASN A 139 -18.85 34.75 17.86
N ILE A 140 -18.00 34.91 16.84
CA ILE A 140 -18.15 35.93 15.79
C ILE A 140 -18.86 35.32 14.58
N ALA A 141 -20.16 35.62 14.41
CA ALA A 141 -21.03 35.01 13.39
C ALA A 141 -20.50 35.11 11.95
N GLN A 142 -19.91 36.26 11.58
CA GLN A 142 -19.31 36.44 10.24
C GLN A 142 -18.14 35.48 10.01
N LEU A 143 -17.27 35.27 11.01
CA LEU A 143 -16.16 34.33 10.93
C LEU A 143 -16.64 32.88 10.94
N GLN A 144 -17.63 32.54 11.77
CA GLN A 144 -18.24 31.20 11.74
C GLN A 144 -18.79 30.86 10.35
N SER A 145 -19.52 31.80 9.73
CA SER A 145 -20.02 31.59 8.36
C SER A 145 -18.90 31.49 7.33
N LEU A 146 -17.81 32.26 7.47
CA LEU A 146 -16.67 32.19 6.56
C LEU A 146 -15.95 30.84 6.69
N ILE A 147 -15.59 30.44 7.91
CA ILE A 147 -14.94 29.16 8.20
C ILE A 147 -15.79 28.01 7.67
N LYS A 148 -17.10 28.00 7.94
CA LYS A 148 -17.98 26.95 7.47
C LYS A 148 -18.00 26.84 5.95
N LYS A 149 -18.10 27.96 5.23
CA LYS A 149 -18.16 27.96 3.75
C LYS A 149 -16.82 27.68 3.08
N ALA A 150 -15.71 28.04 3.71
CA ALA A 150 -14.37 27.96 3.13
C ALA A 150 -13.62 26.69 3.54
N ALA A 151 -13.58 26.39 4.84
CA ALA A 151 -12.76 25.32 5.39
C ALA A 151 -13.46 23.96 5.34
N GLU A 152 -14.76 23.89 5.63
CA GLU A 152 -15.51 22.61 5.65
C GLU A 152 -15.41 21.87 4.29
N PRO A 153 -15.68 22.49 3.13
CA PRO A 153 -15.61 21.78 1.84
C PRO A 153 -14.17 21.39 1.48
N LYS A 154 -13.18 22.20 1.88
CA LYS A 154 -11.76 21.91 1.64
C LYS A 154 -11.34 20.67 2.43
N LEU A 155 -11.64 20.62 3.74
CA LEU A 155 -11.28 19.49 4.60
C LEU A 155 -12.09 18.22 4.28
N ALA A 156 -13.35 18.37 3.87
CA ALA A 156 -14.18 17.25 3.39
C ALA A 156 -13.76 16.71 2.01
N ALA A 157 -12.85 17.40 1.29
CA ALA A 157 -12.39 16.97 -0.03
C ALA A 157 -11.34 15.85 0.03
N LEU A 158 -10.79 15.55 1.21
CA LEU A 158 -9.88 14.42 1.41
C LEU A 158 -10.54 13.11 0.93
N LYS A 159 -9.88 12.41 0.02
CA LYS A 159 -10.34 11.13 -0.50
C LYS A 159 -9.15 10.20 -0.72
N ILE A 160 -9.38 8.91 -0.56
CA ILE A 160 -8.44 7.86 -0.99
C ILE A 160 -9.16 7.07 -2.08
N ASP A 161 -8.62 7.15 -3.31
CA ASP A 161 -9.23 6.58 -4.51
C ASP A 161 -8.38 5.41 -5.04
N LEU A 162 -8.95 4.21 -5.00
CA LEU A 162 -8.30 3.01 -5.55
C LEU A 162 -8.09 3.13 -7.06
N ASN A 163 -8.97 3.81 -7.80
CA ASN A 163 -8.80 3.97 -9.24
C ASN A 163 -7.52 4.73 -9.58
N GLN A 164 -7.14 5.70 -8.73
CA GLN A 164 -5.88 6.45 -8.89
C GLN A 164 -4.67 5.63 -8.45
N SER A 165 -4.84 4.71 -7.51
CA SER A 165 -3.75 3.89 -6.96
C SER A 165 -3.42 2.67 -7.83
N ARG A 166 -4.41 2.09 -8.52
CA ARG A 166 -4.25 0.87 -9.32
C ARG A 166 -3.10 0.93 -10.34
N PRO A 167 -2.93 1.99 -11.16
CA PRO A 167 -1.82 2.04 -12.12
C PRO A 167 -0.45 1.97 -11.45
N ASP A 168 -0.28 2.64 -10.31
CA ASP A 168 0.98 2.63 -9.56
C ASP A 168 1.23 1.28 -8.89
N ILE A 169 0.19 0.63 -8.36
CA ILE A 169 0.28 -0.74 -7.82
C ILE A 169 0.70 -1.69 -8.94
N THR A 170 0.03 -1.65 -10.09
CA THR A 170 0.37 -2.48 -11.27
C THR A 170 1.80 -2.22 -11.71
N LYS A 171 2.18 -0.96 -11.90
CA LYS A 171 3.54 -0.57 -12.30
C LYS A 171 4.61 -1.08 -11.33
N THR A 172 4.30 -1.10 -10.04
CA THR A 172 5.21 -1.55 -8.98
C THR A 172 5.33 -3.07 -8.97
N LEU A 173 4.24 -3.80 -9.15
CA LEU A 173 4.21 -5.26 -9.02
C LEU A 173 4.57 -5.98 -10.31
N LEU A 174 4.18 -5.44 -11.48
CA LEU A 174 4.35 -6.08 -12.78
C LEU A 174 5.81 -6.54 -13.08
N PRO A 175 6.87 -5.81 -12.68
CA PRO A 175 8.24 -6.29 -12.84
C PRO A 175 8.56 -7.59 -12.10
N PHE A 176 7.77 -7.99 -11.11
CA PHE A 176 8.02 -9.22 -10.32
C PHE A 176 7.14 -10.39 -10.75
N ILE A 177 6.23 -10.17 -11.71
CA ILE A 177 5.27 -11.17 -12.17
C ILE A 177 5.76 -11.79 -13.48
N ALA A 178 5.50 -13.09 -13.65
CA ALA A 178 5.79 -13.79 -14.91
C ALA A 178 4.87 -13.28 -16.03
N ALA A 179 5.33 -13.34 -17.28
CA ALA A 179 4.57 -12.77 -18.40
C ALA A 179 3.19 -13.43 -18.56
N GLU A 180 3.12 -14.74 -18.32
CA GLU A 180 1.88 -15.54 -18.33
C GLU A 180 0.87 -15.15 -17.25
N ASP A 181 1.32 -14.60 -16.13
CA ASP A 181 0.48 -14.26 -14.96
C ASP A 181 0.07 -12.76 -14.98
N SER A 182 0.51 -12.00 -16.00
CA SER A 182 0.31 -10.55 -16.06
C SER A 182 -1.15 -10.13 -16.19
N GLU A 183 -1.99 -10.88 -16.93
CA GLU A 183 -3.42 -10.59 -17.06
C GLU A 183 -4.16 -10.81 -15.74
N GLU A 184 -3.82 -11.86 -15.00
CA GLU A 184 -4.38 -12.17 -13.69
C GLU A 184 -4.03 -11.09 -12.65
N LEU A 185 -2.80 -10.56 -12.69
CA LEU A 185 -2.40 -9.42 -11.88
C LEU A 185 -3.30 -8.20 -12.16
N HIS A 186 -3.49 -7.85 -13.45
CA HIS A 186 -4.35 -6.72 -13.82
C HIS A 186 -5.79 -6.92 -13.36
N ASN A 187 -6.36 -8.11 -13.58
CA ASN A 187 -7.72 -8.43 -13.15
C ASN A 187 -7.86 -8.34 -11.63
N THR A 188 -6.86 -8.83 -10.88
CA THR A 188 -6.87 -8.77 -9.42
C THR A 188 -6.80 -7.33 -8.92
N ILE A 189 -5.86 -6.53 -9.44
CA ILE A 189 -5.73 -5.11 -9.07
C ILE A 189 -7.00 -4.32 -9.44
N ASN A 190 -7.60 -4.61 -10.59
CA ASN A 190 -8.85 -3.99 -11.02
C ASN A 190 -10.04 -4.39 -10.14
N SER A 191 -9.99 -5.57 -9.50
CA SER A 191 -11.01 -6.01 -8.57
C SER A 191 -10.87 -5.41 -7.16
N LEU A 192 -9.77 -4.72 -6.84
CA LEU A 192 -9.55 -4.14 -5.51
C LEU A 192 -10.71 -3.22 -5.12
N ARG A 193 -11.23 -3.39 -3.90
CA ARG A 193 -12.29 -2.58 -3.32
C ARG A 193 -12.13 -2.46 -1.82
N PHE A 194 -12.55 -1.35 -1.26
CA PHE A 194 -12.79 -1.19 0.16
C PHE A 194 -14.13 -1.84 0.51
N ASN A 195 -14.11 -2.75 1.46
CA ASN A 195 -15.31 -3.44 1.93
C ASN A 195 -15.83 -2.87 3.23
N GLN A 196 -14.92 -2.45 4.11
CA GLN A 196 -15.27 -1.88 5.41
C GLN A 196 -14.24 -0.83 5.81
N VAL A 197 -14.69 0.15 6.59
CA VAL A 197 -13.82 1.13 7.25
C VAL A 197 -14.33 1.40 8.65
N LYS A 198 -13.40 1.47 9.60
CA LYS A 198 -13.68 1.85 10.99
C LYS A 198 -12.54 2.70 11.52
N ALA A 199 -12.84 3.85 12.12
CA ALA A 199 -11.84 4.62 12.86
C ALA A 199 -11.77 4.19 14.32
N ASP A 200 -10.58 4.23 14.89
CA ASP A 200 -10.29 4.03 16.31
C ASP A 200 -9.28 5.07 16.82
N GLU A 201 -8.75 4.89 18.03
CA GLU A 201 -7.83 5.86 18.62
C GLU A 201 -6.46 5.95 17.90
N LYS A 202 -6.04 4.87 17.22
CA LYS A 202 -4.70 4.74 16.63
C LYS A 202 -4.70 4.97 15.11
N GLY A 203 -5.84 4.77 14.45
CA GLY A 203 -5.95 4.95 13.02
C GLY A 203 -7.33 4.59 12.47
N ILE A 204 -7.33 4.18 11.21
CA ILE A 204 -8.49 3.56 10.58
C ILE A 204 -8.13 2.13 10.18
N LEU A 205 -9.01 1.19 10.48
CA LEU A 205 -8.96 -0.17 9.98
C LEU A 205 -9.79 -0.24 8.70
N ILE A 206 -9.15 -0.55 7.59
CA ILE A 206 -9.78 -0.71 6.28
C ILE A 206 -9.72 -2.18 5.90
N ASN A 207 -10.84 -2.77 5.47
CA ASN A 207 -10.79 -4.08 4.82
C ASN A 207 -10.72 -3.87 3.31
N VAL A 208 -9.61 -4.29 2.70
CA VAL A 208 -9.41 -4.27 1.25
C VAL A 208 -9.71 -5.65 0.70
N GLY A 209 -10.77 -5.74 -0.09
CA GLY A 209 -11.19 -6.92 -0.81
C GLY A 209 -10.56 -6.98 -2.20
N TYR A 210 -10.20 -8.18 -2.65
CA TYR A 210 -9.96 -8.46 -4.07
C TYR A 210 -10.54 -9.82 -4.43
N THR A 211 -10.71 -10.04 -5.72
CA THR A 211 -11.25 -11.28 -6.27
C THR A 211 -10.09 -12.14 -6.72
N ALA A 212 -9.84 -13.22 -5.99
CA ALA A 212 -8.91 -14.26 -6.39
C ALA A 212 -9.64 -15.24 -7.30
N THR A 213 -9.14 -15.43 -8.51
CA THR A 213 -9.51 -16.57 -9.33
C THR A 213 -8.87 -17.82 -8.72
N ASN A 214 -9.68 -18.78 -8.27
CA ASN A 214 -9.23 -20.07 -7.75
C ASN A 214 -8.65 -20.97 -8.86
N GLN A 215 -7.75 -20.47 -9.71
CA GLN A 215 -7.13 -21.29 -10.75
C GLN A 215 -6.18 -22.36 -10.18
N ASN A 216 -5.88 -22.33 -8.86
CA ASN A 216 -4.91 -23.25 -8.25
C ASN A 216 -5.51 -24.22 -7.22
N ALA A 217 -6.79 -24.63 -7.37
CA ALA A 217 -7.32 -25.79 -6.65
C ALA A 217 -6.80 -27.13 -7.20
N GLY A 218 -6.15 -27.12 -8.37
CA GLY A 218 -5.55 -28.28 -9.01
C GLY A 218 -4.08 -28.04 -9.35
N GLY A 219 -3.20 -28.10 -8.33
CA GLY A 219 -1.75 -28.23 -8.46
C GLY A 219 -1.09 -27.24 -9.43
N LEU A 220 -0.48 -26.19 -8.88
CA LEU A 220 0.44 -25.31 -9.61
C LEU A 220 1.32 -26.15 -10.53
N LYS A 221 1.22 -25.91 -11.85
CA LYS A 221 2.10 -26.57 -12.81
C LYS A 221 3.53 -26.23 -12.41
N ALA A 222 4.27 -27.24 -11.97
CA ALA A 222 5.62 -27.03 -11.46
C ALA A 222 6.45 -26.29 -12.51
N ALA A 223 6.99 -25.13 -12.13
CA ALA A 223 7.86 -24.39 -13.02
C ALA A 223 9.11 -25.25 -13.26
N PRO A 224 9.58 -25.39 -14.51
CA PRO A 224 10.75 -26.22 -14.78
C PRO A 224 11.96 -25.66 -14.04
N ILE A 225 12.86 -26.54 -13.59
CA ILE A 225 14.16 -26.16 -13.05
C ILE A 225 14.91 -25.24 -14.02
N LEU A 226 15.78 -24.40 -13.51
CA LEU A 226 16.57 -23.52 -14.37
C LEU A 226 17.58 -24.34 -15.17
N ASN A 227 17.83 -23.94 -16.41
CA ASN A 227 18.96 -24.50 -17.18
C ASN A 227 20.28 -23.82 -16.77
N GLU A 228 21.42 -24.39 -17.20
CA GLU A 228 22.75 -23.89 -16.81
C GLU A 228 22.99 -22.41 -17.13
N THR A 229 22.44 -21.91 -18.24
CA THR A 229 22.56 -20.49 -18.62
C THR A 229 21.75 -19.61 -17.67
N GLU A 230 20.50 -19.99 -17.41
CA GLU A 230 19.63 -19.30 -16.46
C GLU A 230 20.24 -19.28 -15.06
N LEU A 231 20.79 -20.42 -14.60
CA LEU A 231 21.47 -20.53 -13.30
C LEU A 231 22.67 -19.59 -13.20
N LYS A 232 23.50 -19.51 -14.24
CA LYS A 232 24.64 -18.60 -14.26
C LYS A 232 24.20 -17.14 -14.17
N GLN A 233 23.15 -16.76 -14.88
CA GLN A 233 22.59 -15.42 -14.83
C GLN A 233 21.98 -15.10 -13.46
N TRP A 234 21.21 -16.03 -12.89
CA TRP A 234 20.67 -15.91 -11.53
C TRP A 234 21.77 -15.73 -10.49
N ARG A 235 22.81 -16.57 -10.51
CA ARG A 235 23.91 -16.48 -9.53
C ARG A 235 24.62 -15.12 -9.59
N ASN A 236 24.76 -14.53 -10.78
CA ASN A 236 25.30 -13.18 -10.94
C ASN A 236 24.38 -12.12 -10.30
N LEU A 237 23.06 -12.18 -10.57
CA LEU A 237 22.07 -11.31 -9.93
C LEU A 237 22.11 -11.42 -8.40
N TRP A 238 22.08 -12.66 -7.90
CA TRP A 238 22.11 -12.96 -6.47
C TRP A 238 23.39 -12.45 -5.79
N GLN A 239 24.56 -12.61 -6.42
CA GLN A 239 25.82 -12.08 -5.89
C GLN A 239 25.80 -10.55 -5.76
N GLY A 240 25.24 -9.84 -6.76
CA GLY A 240 25.06 -8.39 -6.70
C GLY A 240 24.16 -7.96 -5.53
N TRP A 241 23.04 -8.66 -5.33
CA TRP A 241 22.14 -8.41 -4.21
C TRP A 241 22.77 -8.73 -2.86
N GLN A 242 23.48 -9.86 -2.74
CA GLN A 242 24.17 -10.25 -1.52
C GLN A 242 25.22 -9.21 -1.12
N ALA A 243 26.01 -8.70 -2.06
CA ALA A 243 26.99 -7.63 -1.79
C ALA A 243 26.32 -6.31 -1.36
N SER A 244 25.19 -5.97 -1.95
CA SER A 244 24.41 -4.79 -1.56
C SER A 244 23.82 -4.94 -0.15
N LEU A 245 23.25 -6.10 0.16
CA LEU A 245 22.69 -6.43 1.47
C LEU A 245 23.77 -6.45 2.55
N GLU A 246 24.92 -7.05 2.29
CA GLU A 246 26.06 -7.05 3.20
C GLU A 246 26.50 -5.61 3.57
N LYS A 247 26.60 -4.73 2.56
CA LYS A 247 26.90 -3.31 2.78
C LYS A 247 25.84 -2.60 3.63
N ASN A 248 24.58 -2.98 3.48
CA ASN A 248 23.48 -2.41 4.28
C ASN A 248 23.48 -2.95 5.70
N ILE A 249 23.78 -4.24 5.92
CA ILE A 249 23.94 -4.85 7.24
C ILE A 249 25.06 -4.15 8.02
N GLU A 250 26.18 -3.87 7.36
CA GLU A 250 27.31 -3.18 7.99
C GLU A 250 26.94 -1.75 8.45
N LYS A 251 26.14 -1.06 7.65
CA LYS A 251 25.70 0.33 7.90
C LYS A 251 24.42 0.45 8.72
N ALA A 252 23.78 -0.66 9.06
CA ALA A 252 22.53 -0.64 9.78
C ALA A 252 22.74 -0.02 11.17
N PRO A 253 21.88 0.94 11.60
CA PRO A 253 21.95 1.53 12.92
C PRO A 253 21.41 0.54 13.96
N ILE A 254 22.22 -0.48 14.30
CA ILE A 254 21.90 -1.49 15.30
C ILE A 254 22.58 -1.09 16.61
N ASN A 255 21.78 -0.76 17.62
CA ASN A 255 22.28 -0.23 18.88
C ASN A 255 22.44 -1.31 19.97
N THR A 256 21.65 -2.39 19.92
CA THR A 256 21.73 -3.51 20.86
C THR A 256 22.40 -4.73 20.21
N ASP A 257 23.40 -5.31 20.87
CA ASP A 257 24.12 -6.52 20.45
C ASP A 257 24.48 -6.53 18.94
N ALA A 258 25.06 -5.42 18.47
CA ALA A 258 25.26 -5.15 17.04
C ALA A 258 26.01 -6.28 16.31
N ASP A 259 27.02 -6.88 16.93
CA ASP A 259 27.80 -7.96 16.32
C ASP A 259 26.98 -9.25 16.19
N ALA A 260 26.19 -9.59 17.21
CA ALA A 260 25.32 -10.77 17.18
C ALA A 260 24.18 -10.58 16.15
N SER A 261 23.58 -9.39 16.12
CA SER A 261 22.54 -9.02 15.15
C SER A 261 23.06 -9.06 13.71
N ARG A 262 24.25 -8.50 13.44
CA ARG A 262 24.90 -8.59 12.13
C ARG A 262 25.24 -10.02 11.74
N ALA A 263 25.76 -10.82 12.68
CA ALA A 263 26.05 -12.22 12.44
C ALA A 263 24.77 -13.02 12.09
N ALA A 264 23.67 -12.78 12.79
CA ALA A 264 22.37 -13.39 12.50
C ALA A 264 21.85 -13.01 11.09
N LEU A 265 21.93 -11.73 10.71
CA LEU A 265 21.53 -11.28 9.36
C LEU A 265 22.38 -11.94 8.27
N ARG A 266 23.69 -12.07 8.48
CA ARG A 266 24.62 -12.75 7.57
C ARG A 266 24.31 -14.24 7.44
N ASP A 267 24.03 -14.91 8.55
CA ASP A 267 23.65 -16.33 8.57
C ASP A 267 22.34 -16.57 7.79
N VAL A 268 21.32 -15.72 7.99
CA VAL A 268 20.08 -15.79 7.22
C VAL A 268 20.34 -15.59 5.72
N LEU A 269 21.17 -14.60 5.36
CA LEU A 269 21.52 -14.33 3.96
C LEU A 269 22.27 -15.50 3.30
N GLN A 270 23.17 -16.15 4.02
CA GLN A 270 23.88 -17.35 3.56
C GLN A 270 22.90 -18.52 3.37
N LYS A 271 22.04 -18.77 4.36
CA LYS A 271 21.02 -19.83 4.29
C LYS A 271 20.03 -19.61 3.15
N ALA A 272 19.68 -18.34 2.86
CA ALA A 272 18.86 -17.98 1.71
C ALA A 272 19.49 -18.46 0.40
N GLY A 273 20.79 -18.19 0.21
CA GLY A 273 21.52 -18.62 -0.98
C GLY A 273 21.49 -20.14 -1.17
N VAL A 274 21.67 -20.92 -0.10
CA VAL A 274 21.59 -22.39 -0.14
C VAL A 274 20.18 -22.86 -0.51
N ALA A 275 19.15 -22.31 0.14
CA ALA A 275 17.77 -22.69 -0.10
C ALA A 275 17.30 -22.32 -1.52
N PHE A 276 17.71 -21.16 -2.02
CA PHE A 276 17.37 -20.70 -3.37
C PHE A 276 18.06 -21.55 -4.43
N GLU A 277 19.35 -21.89 -4.24
CA GLU A 277 20.06 -22.79 -5.16
C GLU A 277 19.37 -24.17 -5.24
N GLN A 278 18.95 -24.73 -4.10
CA GLN A 278 18.16 -25.97 -4.06
C GLN A 278 16.81 -25.81 -4.78
N GLY A 279 16.07 -24.73 -4.48
CA GLY A 279 14.77 -24.47 -5.09
C GLY A 279 14.83 -24.28 -6.61
N LEU A 280 15.95 -23.78 -7.15
CA LEU A 280 16.12 -23.55 -8.58
C LEU A 280 16.57 -24.80 -9.36
N THR A 281 17.15 -25.79 -8.68
CA THR A 281 17.82 -26.96 -9.31
C THR A 281 17.13 -28.30 -9.03
N ALA A 282 16.50 -28.47 -7.88
CA ALA A 282 15.85 -29.73 -7.50
C ALA A 282 14.45 -29.87 -8.11
N GLU A 283 13.91 -31.07 -8.20
CA GLU A 283 12.50 -31.25 -8.55
C GLU A 283 11.58 -30.62 -7.49
N TYR A 284 10.42 -30.12 -7.92
CA TYR A 284 9.48 -29.48 -7.00
C TYR A 284 8.69 -30.54 -6.21
N VAL A 285 8.77 -30.47 -4.88
CA VAL A 285 7.99 -31.29 -3.94
C VAL A 285 7.34 -30.36 -2.93
N ALA A 286 6.01 -30.23 -2.97
CA ALA A 286 5.28 -29.23 -2.19
C ALA A 286 5.48 -29.39 -0.67
N GLU A 287 5.43 -30.63 -0.18
CA GLU A 287 5.56 -30.98 1.24
C GLU A 287 6.98 -30.75 1.79
N ASN A 288 7.97 -30.68 0.90
CA ASN A 288 9.38 -30.55 1.25
C ASN A 288 10.06 -29.42 0.47
N ASP A 289 9.34 -28.33 0.22
CA ASP A 289 9.86 -27.20 -0.54
C ASP A 289 10.98 -26.47 0.24
N PRO A 290 12.22 -26.42 -0.28
CA PRO A 290 13.37 -25.86 0.44
C PRO A 290 13.24 -24.34 0.67
N VAL A 291 12.61 -23.62 -0.27
CA VAL A 291 12.39 -22.17 -0.17
C VAL A 291 11.39 -21.89 0.96
N ARG A 292 10.26 -22.58 0.98
CA ARG A 292 9.25 -22.49 2.04
C ARG A 292 9.83 -22.81 3.42
N LYS A 293 10.58 -23.91 3.54
CA LYS A 293 11.25 -24.28 4.78
C LYS A 293 12.21 -23.19 5.26
N PHE A 294 13.01 -22.64 4.35
CA PHE A 294 13.90 -21.53 4.67
C PHE A 294 13.14 -20.32 5.20
N PHE A 295 12.10 -19.84 4.50
CA PHE A 295 11.33 -18.68 4.95
C PHE A 295 10.69 -18.90 6.32
N ASN A 296 10.07 -20.07 6.54
CA ASN A 296 9.45 -20.41 7.82
C ASN A 296 10.47 -20.44 8.97
N SER A 297 11.64 -21.06 8.74
CA SER A 297 12.69 -21.15 9.78
C SER A 297 13.47 -19.85 10.00
N SER A 298 13.58 -19.00 8.98
CA SER A 298 14.36 -17.76 9.07
C SER A 298 13.61 -16.66 9.81
N TRP A 299 12.28 -16.77 9.89
CA TRP A 299 11.47 -15.83 10.65
C TRP A 299 11.84 -15.80 12.13
N ASP A 300 12.18 -16.95 12.73
CA ASP A 300 12.62 -17.04 14.13
C ASP A 300 13.86 -16.18 14.42
N ALA A 301 14.74 -16.02 13.42
CA ALA A 301 15.93 -15.19 13.52
C ALA A 301 15.66 -13.71 13.17
N LEU A 302 14.79 -13.45 12.18
CA LEU A 302 14.53 -12.09 11.69
C LEU A 302 13.55 -11.31 12.58
N ALA A 303 12.51 -11.96 13.12
CA ALA A 303 11.47 -11.29 13.88
C ALA A 303 11.99 -10.52 15.12
N PRO A 304 12.91 -11.07 15.94
CA PRO A 304 13.49 -10.32 17.06
C PRO A 304 14.29 -9.10 16.60
N LEU A 305 15.05 -9.22 15.51
CA LEU A 305 15.87 -8.13 14.96
C LEU A 305 15.01 -6.98 14.41
N LEU A 306 13.94 -7.33 13.71
CA LEU A 306 12.96 -6.36 13.24
C LEU A 306 12.25 -5.68 14.42
N ARG A 307 11.98 -6.43 15.50
CA ARG A 307 11.34 -5.88 16.70
C ARG A 307 12.28 -4.90 17.40
N ASP A 308 13.55 -5.23 17.57
CA ASP A 308 14.54 -4.30 18.11
C ASP A 308 14.67 -3.04 17.24
N ALA A 309 14.83 -3.20 15.92
CA ALA A 309 14.90 -2.08 14.98
C ALA A 309 13.64 -1.20 15.03
N SER A 310 12.46 -1.81 15.23
CA SER A 310 11.20 -1.05 15.32
C SER A 310 11.14 -0.16 16.57
N THR A 311 11.75 -0.54 17.69
CA THR A 311 11.76 0.30 18.92
C THR A 311 12.49 1.62 18.73
N GLN A 312 13.36 1.70 17.73
CA GLN A 312 14.21 2.85 17.44
C GLN A 312 13.55 3.83 16.46
N LEU A 313 12.41 3.46 15.89
CA LEU A 313 11.64 4.33 15.00
C LEU A 313 10.79 5.31 15.83
N PRO A 314 10.80 6.61 15.53
CA PRO A 314 10.02 7.58 16.27
C PRO A 314 8.51 7.33 16.13
N GLY A 315 7.80 7.38 17.26
CA GLY A 315 6.34 7.45 17.34
C GLY A 315 5.60 6.27 16.69
N ASN A 316 4.68 6.59 15.79
CA ASN A 316 3.73 5.66 15.18
C ASN A 316 4.38 4.64 14.24
N SER A 317 5.56 4.94 13.70
CA SER A 317 6.29 4.03 12.81
C SER A 317 6.72 2.76 13.55
N SER A 318 7.13 2.85 14.82
CA SER A 318 7.47 1.71 15.66
C SER A 318 6.32 0.70 15.80
N LEU A 319 5.11 1.19 16.06
CA LEU A 319 3.92 0.36 16.28
C LEU A 319 3.47 -0.39 15.02
N ARG A 320 3.65 0.19 13.81
CA ARG A 320 3.39 -0.50 12.52
C ARG A 320 4.24 -1.74 12.36
N TYR A 321 5.55 -1.59 12.58
CA TYR A 321 6.48 -2.70 12.46
C TYR A 321 6.20 -3.74 13.55
N VAL A 322 5.95 -3.33 14.80
CA VAL A 322 5.59 -4.27 15.88
C VAL A 322 4.31 -5.05 15.56
N THR A 323 3.31 -4.42 14.95
CA THR A 323 2.05 -5.09 14.54
C THR A 323 2.29 -6.10 13.42
N LEU A 324 3.12 -5.75 12.43
CA LEU A 324 3.55 -6.65 11.35
C LEU A 324 4.36 -7.85 11.87
N ILE A 325 5.20 -7.63 12.89
CA ILE A 325 6.09 -8.64 13.48
C ILE A 325 5.37 -9.55 14.50
N ALA A 326 4.27 -9.08 15.09
CA ALA A 326 3.51 -9.83 16.09
C ALA A 326 2.60 -10.93 15.50
N ALA A 327 2.35 -10.91 14.19
CA ALA A 327 1.61 -11.97 13.53
C ALA A 327 2.49 -13.24 13.45
N THR A 328 2.20 -14.22 14.29
CA THR A 328 2.84 -15.55 14.26
C THR A 328 2.60 -16.29 12.94
N ASP A 329 1.62 -15.86 12.16
CA ASP A 329 1.24 -16.42 10.86
C ASP A 329 1.46 -15.45 9.69
N LEU A 330 2.34 -14.45 9.82
CA LEU A 330 2.60 -13.48 8.74
C LEU A 330 2.93 -14.16 7.40
N MET A 331 3.65 -15.29 7.43
CA MET A 331 3.96 -16.04 6.21
C MET A 331 2.71 -16.68 5.59
N TYR A 332 1.81 -17.22 6.40
CA TYR A 332 0.54 -17.75 5.92
C TYR A 332 -0.37 -16.65 5.39
N GLU A 333 -0.45 -15.51 6.08
CA GLU A 333 -1.19 -14.33 5.63
C GLU A 333 -0.61 -13.78 4.32
N LEU A 334 0.72 -13.62 4.25
CA LEU A 334 1.43 -13.15 3.06
C LEU A 334 1.21 -14.10 1.88
N GLU A 335 1.19 -15.41 2.11
CA GLU A 335 0.87 -16.38 1.07
C GLU A 335 -0.59 -16.34 0.64
N SER A 336 -1.52 -16.18 1.58
CA SER A 336 -2.94 -16.05 1.27
C SER A 336 -3.23 -14.81 0.40
N ILE A 337 -2.41 -13.76 0.58
CA ILE A 337 -2.46 -12.51 -0.18
C ILE A 337 -1.72 -12.65 -1.51
N GLY A 338 -0.50 -13.18 -1.47
CA GLY A 338 0.44 -13.21 -2.58
C GLY A 338 0.20 -14.33 -3.59
N SER A 339 -0.14 -15.54 -3.14
CA SER A 339 -0.31 -16.69 -4.04
C SER A 339 -1.37 -16.45 -5.12
N PRO A 340 -2.53 -15.85 -4.82
CA PRO A 340 -3.49 -15.44 -5.85
C PRO A 340 -2.97 -14.39 -6.84
N LEU A 341 -1.93 -13.64 -6.48
CA LEU A 341 -1.26 -12.64 -7.33
C LEU A 341 -0.11 -13.25 -8.15
N GLY A 342 0.08 -14.58 -8.09
CA GLY A 342 1.26 -15.25 -8.66
C GLY A 342 2.55 -15.04 -7.85
N LEU A 343 2.45 -14.45 -6.64
CA LEU A 343 3.55 -14.22 -5.72
C LEU A 343 3.60 -15.34 -4.68
N GLU A 344 4.35 -16.39 -4.98
CA GLU A 344 4.45 -17.55 -4.11
C GLU A 344 5.78 -17.62 -3.37
N VAL A 345 5.71 -17.94 -2.08
CA VAL A 345 6.89 -18.32 -1.28
C VAL A 345 7.14 -19.83 -1.48
N SER A 346 7.65 -20.18 -2.66
CA SER A 346 7.92 -21.56 -3.06
C SER A 346 9.06 -21.63 -4.08
N SER A 347 9.60 -22.81 -4.32
CA SER A 347 10.56 -23.04 -5.41
C SER A 347 9.94 -22.74 -6.77
N ASN A 348 8.63 -22.98 -6.97
CA ASN A 348 7.93 -22.61 -8.20
C ASN A 348 7.88 -21.09 -8.38
N GLY A 349 7.49 -20.36 -7.34
CA GLY A 349 7.48 -18.90 -7.32
C GLY A 349 8.89 -18.32 -7.57
N LEU A 350 9.91 -18.88 -6.92
CA LEU A 350 11.29 -18.48 -7.10
C LEU A 350 11.77 -18.69 -8.55
N ARG A 351 11.41 -19.81 -9.20
CA ARG A 351 11.76 -20.07 -10.60
C ARG A 351 11.11 -19.07 -11.56
N LYS A 352 9.83 -18.73 -11.33
CA LYS A 352 9.11 -17.71 -12.10
C LYS A 352 9.75 -16.33 -11.92
N LEU A 353 10.00 -15.94 -10.67
CA LEU A 353 10.64 -14.67 -10.31
C LEU A 353 12.04 -14.57 -10.93
N ALA A 354 12.87 -15.59 -10.79
CA ALA A 354 14.22 -15.62 -11.34
C ALA A 354 14.22 -15.39 -12.86
N ARG A 355 13.31 -16.05 -13.59
CA ARG A 355 13.18 -15.85 -15.05
C ARG A 355 12.69 -14.45 -15.42
N SER A 356 11.77 -13.89 -14.64
CA SER A 356 11.30 -12.51 -14.84
C SER A 356 12.46 -11.51 -14.69
N LEU A 357 13.26 -11.65 -13.64
CA LEU A 357 14.43 -10.80 -13.37
C LEU A 357 15.55 -10.99 -14.40
N ILE A 358 15.86 -12.23 -14.77
CA ILE A 358 16.83 -12.53 -15.83
C ILE A 358 16.41 -11.88 -17.15
N THR A 359 15.13 -11.92 -17.49
CA THR A 359 14.61 -11.31 -18.73
C THR A 359 14.75 -9.79 -18.72
N GLN A 360 14.63 -9.16 -17.57
CA GLN A 360 14.80 -7.71 -17.40
C GLN A 360 16.26 -7.28 -17.51
N GLU A 361 17.17 -8.00 -16.83
CA GLU A 361 18.59 -7.64 -16.78
C GLU A 361 19.35 -8.08 -18.05
N PHE A 362 18.97 -9.23 -18.62
CA PHE A 362 19.58 -9.83 -19.79
C PHE A 362 18.56 -9.99 -20.93
N PRO A 363 18.02 -8.89 -21.47
CA PRO A 363 17.02 -8.96 -22.52
C PRO A 363 17.62 -9.66 -23.75
N LYS A 364 16.97 -10.73 -24.22
CA LYS A 364 17.34 -11.37 -25.48
C LYS A 364 17.28 -10.32 -26.59
N GLY A 365 18.41 -10.08 -27.26
CA GLY A 365 18.61 -8.95 -28.15
C GLY A 365 17.43 -8.73 -29.11
N LYS A 366 16.74 -7.59 -28.97
CA LYS A 366 15.88 -7.09 -30.04
C LYS A 366 16.78 -6.79 -31.23
N GLY A 367 16.54 -7.48 -32.34
CA GLY A 367 17.17 -7.20 -33.61
C GLY A 367 17.13 -5.70 -33.91
N LYS A 368 18.25 -5.18 -34.41
CA LYS A 368 18.43 -3.79 -34.84
C LYS A 368 17.24 -3.31 -35.69
N THR A 369 16.33 -2.53 -35.12
CA THR A 369 15.52 -1.59 -35.91
C THR A 369 16.15 -0.22 -35.75
N LYS A 370 17.07 0.10 -36.66
CA LYS A 370 17.50 1.48 -36.90
C LYS A 370 16.26 2.30 -37.27
N ALA A 371 15.71 3.06 -36.33
CA ALA A 371 14.86 4.18 -36.68
C ALA A 371 15.75 5.27 -37.30
N LYS A 372 15.76 5.29 -38.64
CA LYS A 372 16.20 6.42 -39.46
C LYS A 372 15.47 7.67 -38.95
N ARG A 373 16.20 8.60 -38.34
CA ARG A 373 15.81 10.01 -38.36
C ARG A 373 15.98 10.49 -39.80
N LYS A 374 14.88 10.82 -40.46
CA LYS A 374 14.83 11.60 -41.70
C LYS A 374 13.67 12.58 -41.58
N GLY A 375 13.94 13.84 -41.90
CA GLY A 375 12.97 14.93 -42.03
C GLY A 375 12.84 15.74 -40.76
#